data_AF-A0A9E1SKY9-F1
#
_entry.id   AF-A0A9E1SKY9-F1
#
_cell.length_a   1.000
_cell.length_b   1.000
_cell.length_c   1.000
_cell.angle_alpha   90.00
_cell.angle_beta   90.00
_cell.angle_gamma   90.00
#
_symmetry.space_group_name_H-M   'P 1'
#
loop_
_entity.id
_entity.type
_entity.pdbx_description
1 polymer ?
#
loop_
_entity_poly.entity_id
_entity_poly.type
_entity_poly.pdbx_seq_one_letter_code
_entity_poly.pdbx_strand_id
1 'polypeptide(L)'
;PEWYVDLWLTIVWVTYLFVFLGTLWRRREPHIYVANWFYLAFIVTVAMLHLVNNATVPISFVEPKSYTIFAGVQDALTQWWYAHNAVGFFLTAGFLAIMYYFVPKRAERPIYSYRLSIVHFWSLIFLYIWAGPHHLHYTALPDWAQTLGMTFSVMLWMPSWGGMINGLMTLSGAWDKLRTDPVLKMLVVSVAFYGMSTFEGPLMSIKAVNGLSHYTDWTVGHVHSGALGWVAYVSFGALYCLTPWLWDRKGLYSLKLVNMHFWISTVGILLYICAMWVSGIMQGLMWRAYTELGFLEYSFVETVAAMQPYYIIRAVGGLLFIAGSLVMIYNLWRTILGHSANEATPENIDNAIAAQALGE
;
A
#
# COMPACT_ATOMS: atom_id res chain seq x y z
N PRO A 1 -3.64 9.83 23.13
CA PRO A 1 -4.76 9.63 22.18
C PRO A 1 -5.80 10.74 22.37
N GLU A 2 -6.27 11.34 21.28
CA GLU A 2 -7.31 12.39 21.32
C GLU A 2 -8.69 11.73 21.22
N TRP A 3 -9.27 11.37 22.38
CA TRP A 3 -10.45 10.49 22.44
C TRP A 3 -11.68 11.04 21.70
N TYR A 4 -11.81 12.37 21.56
CA TYR A 4 -12.88 12.98 20.76
C TYR A 4 -12.74 12.67 19.26
N VAL A 5 -11.50 12.59 18.74
CA VAL A 5 -11.25 12.21 17.34
C VAL A 5 -11.62 10.74 17.14
N ASP A 6 -11.33 9.90 18.12
CA ASP A 6 -11.67 8.48 18.07
C ASP A 6 -13.18 8.25 18.01
N LEU A 7 -13.95 9.01 18.79
CA LEU A 7 -15.41 9.00 18.72
C LEU A 7 -15.93 9.53 17.37
N TRP A 8 -15.37 10.63 16.89
CA TRP A 8 -15.76 11.20 15.60
C TRP A 8 -15.49 10.23 14.43
N LEU A 9 -14.30 9.64 14.39
CA LEU A 9 -13.93 8.61 13.41
C LEU A 9 -14.88 7.41 13.50
N THR A 10 -15.27 6.99 14.71
CA THR A 10 -16.24 5.91 14.89
C THR A 10 -17.58 6.26 14.23
N ILE A 11 -18.11 7.47 14.43
CA ILE A 11 -19.37 7.90 13.84
C ILE A 11 -19.28 7.91 12.29
N VAL A 12 -18.20 8.48 11.75
CA VAL A 12 -17.98 8.51 10.30
C VAL A 12 -17.87 7.09 9.74
N TRP A 13 -17.17 6.20 10.43
CA TRP A 13 -16.95 4.82 9.97
C TRP A 13 -18.21 3.97 10.02
N VAL A 14 -19.03 4.13 11.07
CA VAL A 14 -20.35 3.48 11.17
C VAL A 14 -21.27 3.97 10.06
N THR A 15 -21.25 5.28 9.76
CA THR A 15 -22.01 5.86 8.65
C THR A 15 -21.55 5.25 7.32
N TYR A 16 -20.23 5.16 7.10
CA TYR A 16 -19.66 4.53 5.92
C TYR A 16 -20.07 3.06 5.76
N LEU A 17 -20.06 2.28 6.85
CA LEU A 17 -20.54 0.89 6.85
C LEU A 17 -22.00 0.79 6.42
N PHE A 18 -22.89 1.64 6.97
CA PHE A 18 -24.30 1.63 6.60
C PHE A 18 -24.53 1.99 5.14
N VAL A 19 -23.81 2.99 4.60
CA VAL A 19 -23.88 3.35 3.18
C VAL A 19 -23.43 2.18 2.30
N PHE A 20 -22.32 1.52 2.67
CA PHE A 20 -21.81 0.38 1.92
C PHE A 20 -22.77 -0.83 1.96
N LEU A 21 -23.29 -1.19 3.13
CA LEU A 21 -24.26 -2.28 3.29
C LEU A 21 -25.59 -1.98 2.58
N GLY A 22 -26.09 -0.73 2.68
CA GLY A 22 -27.28 -0.29 1.97
C GLY A 22 -27.13 -0.41 0.44
N THR A 23 -25.93 -0.14 -0.07
CA THR A 23 -25.58 -0.33 -1.48
C THR A 23 -25.61 -1.81 -1.87
N LEU A 24 -25.03 -2.70 -1.05
CA LEU A 24 -25.06 -4.15 -1.29
C LEU A 24 -26.46 -4.77 -1.18
N TRP A 25 -27.32 -4.23 -0.31
CA TRP A 25 -28.70 -4.67 -0.19
C TRP A 25 -29.47 -4.38 -1.48
N ARG A 26 -29.32 -3.17 -2.02
CA ARG A 26 -30.04 -2.71 -3.23
C ARG A 26 -29.41 -3.19 -4.55
N ARG A 27 -28.52 -4.19 -4.50
CA ARG A 27 -27.88 -4.74 -5.70
C ARG A 27 -28.92 -5.41 -6.61
N ARG A 28 -28.61 -5.44 -7.91
CA ARG A 28 -29.43 -6.14 -8.92
C ARG A 28 -28.97 -7.58 -9.14
N GLU A 29 -27.66 -7.79 -9.16
CA GLU A 29 -27.08 -9.13 -9.33
C GLU A 29 -27.18 -9.94 -8.05
N PRO A 30 -27.60 -11.22 -8.11
CA PRO A 30 -27.75 -12.05 -6.91
C PRO A 30 -26.40 -12.27 -6.20
N HIS A 31 -25.33 -12.38 -6.97
CA HIS A 31 -23.97 -12.58 -6.46
C HIS A 31 -23.30 -11.26 -6.09
N ILE A 32 -22.62 -11.24 -4.94
CA ILE A 32 -21.76 -10.13 -4.54
C ILE A 32 -20.36 -10.39 -5.10
N TYR A 33 -19.82 -9.42 -5.82
CA TYR A 33 -18.49 -9.50 -6.41
C TYR A 33 -17.38 -9.55 -5.34
N VAL A 34 -16.28 -10.24 -5.63
CA VAL A 34 -15.18 -10.50 -4.68
C VAL A 34 -14.56 -9.21 -4.15
N ALA A 35 -14.46 -8.15 -4.96
CA ALA A 35 -13.99 -6.84 -4.48
C ALA A 35 -14.79 -6.36 -3.26
N ASN A 36 -16.11 -6.59 -3.26
CA ASN A 36 -16.97 -6.18 -2.16
C ASN A 36 -16.82 -7.08 -0.92
N TRP A 37 -16.33 -8.32 -1.08
CA TRP A 37 -15.96 -9.16 0.08
C TRP A 37 -14.79 -8.53 0.82
N PHE A 38 -13.75 -8.13 0.07
CA PHE A 38 -12.59 -7.44 0.60
C PHE A 38 -12.95 -6.10 1.23
N TYR A 39 -13.76 -5.27 0.57
CA TYR A 39 -14.22 -4.03 1.17
C TYR A 39 -15.05 -4.26 2.44
N LEU A 40 -15.98 -5.21 2.44
CA LEU A 40 -16.77 -5.49 3.64
C LEU A 40 -15.87 -5.93 4.81
N ALA A 41 -14.94 -6.85 4.55
CA ALA A 41 -14.00 -7.33 5.56
C ALA A 41 -13.11 -6.20 6.08
N PHE A 42 -12.62 -5.33 5.19
CA PHE A 42 -11.90 -4.11 5.52
C PHE A 42 -12.71 -3.21 6.47
N ILE A 43 -13.93 -2.83 6.08
CA ILE A 43 -14.74 -1.86 6.83
C ILE A 43 -15.03 -2.40 8.23
N VAL A 44 -15.49 -3.65 8.32
CA VAL A 44 -15.87 -4.28 9.60
C VAL A 44 -14.66 -4.45 10.51
N THR A 45 -13.56 -4.97 9.98
CA THR A 45 -12.38 -5.24 10.80
C THR A 45 -11.75 -3.95 11.28
N VAL A 46 -11.58 -2.94 10.42
CA VAL A 46 -11.02 -1.64 10.85
C VAL A 46 -11.88 -0.99 11.93
N ALA A 47 -13.20 -1.12 11.89
CA ALA A 47 -14.07 -0.64 12.97
C ALA A 47 -13.76 -1.33 14.30
N MET A 48 -13.65 -2.66 14.29
CA MET A 48 -13.29 -3.44 15.48
C MET A 48 -11.90 -3.06 16.01
N LEU A 49 -10.90 -2.95 15.13
CA LEU A 49 -9.53 -2.58 15.49
C LEU A 49 -9.51 -1.21 16.16
N HIS A 50 -10.16 -0.21 15.55
CA HIS A 50 -10.25 1.16 16.05
C HIS A 50 -10.86 1.22 17.45
N LEU A 51 -11.99 0.53 17.66
CA LEU A 51 -12.69 0.53 18.95
C LEU A 51 -11.88 -0.13 20.06
N VAL A 52 -11.21 -1.25 19.78
CA VAL A 52 -10.44 -1.98 20.79
C VAL A 52 -9.15 -1.24 21.15
N ASN A 53 -8.37 -0.82 20.16
CA ASN A 53 -7.07 -0.19 20.41
C ASN A 53 -7.20 1.19 21.07
N ASN A 54 -8.27 1.92 20.75
CA ASN A 54 -8.47 3.28 21.22
C ASN A 54 -9.38 3.32 22.47
N ALA A 55 -9.59 2.16 23.10
CA ALA A 55 -10.22 2.08 24.41
C ALA A 55 -9.34 2.81 25.44
N THR A 56 -9.77 4.01 25.81
CA THR A 56 -9.00 4.95 26.63
C THR A 56 -9.89 5.58 27.69
N VAL A 57 -9.26 6.01 28.79
CA VAL A 57 -9.89 6.79 29.85
C VAL A 57 -9.47 8.26 29.67
N PRO A 58 -10.40 9.16 29.31
CA PRO A 58 -10.15 10.60 29.29
C PRO A 58 -9.80 11.11 30.69
N ILE A 59 -8.81 11.99 30.79
CA ILE A 59 -8.46 12.60 32.08
C ILE A 59 -9.44 13.72 32.49
N SER A 60 -10.09 14.33 31.50
CA SER A 60 -11.13 15.34 31.68
C SER A 60 -12.02 15.39 30.42
N PHE A 61 -13.21 16.00 30.54
CA PHE A 61 -14.14 16.16 29.41
C PHE A 61 -13.76 17.26 28.42
N VAL A 62 -12.85 18.15 28.82
CA VAL A 62 -12.47 19.35 28.05
C VAL A 62 -11.09 19.23 27.40
N GLU A 63 -10.29 18.25 27.82
CA GLU A 63 -8.96 18.02 27.26
C GLU A 63 -8.95 16.82 26.30
N PRO A 64 -8.12 16.87 25.24
CA PRO A 64 -7.90 15.70 24.38
C PRO A 64 -7.28 14.51 25.09
N LYS A 65 -6.61 14.76 26.21
CA LYS A 65 -5.71 13.80 26.81
C LYS A 65 -6.49 12.62 27.40
N SER A 66 -6.01 11.42 27.09
CA SER A 66 -6.54 10.16 27.57
C SER A 66 -5.41 9.14 27.76
N TYR A 67 -5.65 8.13 28.57
CA TYR A 67 -4.74 7.00 28.77
C TYR A 67 -5.37 5.70 28.27
N THR A 68 -4.61 4.87 27.56
CA THR A 68 -5.02 3.52 27.15
C THR A 68 -5.41 2.69 28.37
N ILE A 69 -6.41 1.81 28.21
CA ILE A 69 -6.80 0.86 29.27
C ILE A 69 -5.79 -0.28 29.44
N PHE A 70 -4.91 -0.48 28.45
CA PHE A 70 -3.90 -1.53 28.47
C PHE A 70 -2.56 -1.00 29.03
N ALA A 71 -1.68 -1.91 29.46
CA ALA A 71 -0.34 -1.54 29.89
C ALA A 71 0.70 -2.59 29.49
N GLY A 72 1.97 -2.16 29.37
CA GLY A 72 3.13 -3.02 29.15
C GLY A 72 2.94 -3.97 27.96
N VAL A 73 3.10 -5.27 28.22
CA VAL A 73 3.02 -6.31 27.18
C VAL A 73 1.63 -6.41 26.54
N GLN A 74 0.56 -6.17 27.30
CA GLN A 74 -0.81 -6.23 26.77
C GLN A 74 -1.09 -5.04 25.85
N ASP A 75 -0.58 -3.87 26.21
CA ASP A 75 -0.67 -2.68 25.35
C ASP A 75 0.13 -2.88 24.08
N ALA A 76 1.37 -3.39 24.19
CA ALA A 76 2.20 -3.71 23.03
C ALA A 76 1.50 -4.72 22.09
N LEU A 77 0.92 -5.79 22.63
CA LEU A 77 0.19 -6.79 21.83
C LEU A 77 -1.03 -6.17 21.15
N THR A 78 -1.84 -5.41 21.88
CA THR A 78 -3.04 -4.76 21.33
C THR A 78 -2.68 -3.73 20.26
N GLN A 79 -1.64 -2.94 20.52
CA GLN A 79 -1.09 -1.95 19.59
C GLN A 79 -0.62 -2.59 18.29
N TRP A 80 0.09 -3.70 18.32
CA TRP A 80 0.58 -4.35 17.10
C TRP A 80 -0.44 -5.26 16.44
N TRP A 81 -1.38 -5.82 17.19
CA TRP A 81 -2.59 -6.40 16.63
C TRP A 81 -3.37 -5.34 15.84
N TYR A 82 -3.54 -4.14 16.39
CA TYR A 82 -4.14 -3.01 15.68
C TYR A 82 -3.32 -2.59 14.46
N ALA A 83 -2.07 -2.20 14.66
CA ALA A 83 -1.26 -1.56 13.62
C ALA A 83 -0.96 -2.50 12.45
N HIS A 84 -0.69 -3.78 12.72
CA HIS A 84 -0.50 -4.74 11.63
C HIS A 84 -1.79 -4.97 10.84
N ASN A 85 -2.92 -5.13 11.53
CA ASN A 85 -4.20 -5.31 10.86
C ASN A 85 -4.74 -4.01 10.24
N ALA A 86 -4.29 -2.83 10.66
CA ALA A 86 -4.52 -1.60 9.92
C ALA A 86 -3.87 -1.70 8.54
N VAL A 87 -2.61 -2.12 8.45
CA VAL A 87 -1.96 -2.40 7.15
C VAL A 87 -2.65 -3.56 6.41
N GLY A 88 -3.08 -4.61 7.12
CA GLY A 88 -3.71 -5.78 6.52
C GLY A 88 -5.11 -5.58 5.97
N PHE A 89 -5.93 -4.79 6.64
CA PHE A 89 -7.31 -4.58 6.24
C PHE A 89 -7.47 -3.24 5.53
N PHE A 90 -6.89 -2.16 6.06
CA PHE A 90 -6.97 -0.85 5.42
C PHE A 90 -6.11 -0.80 4.15
N LEU A 91 -4.83 -1.19 4.23
CA LEU A 91 -3.87 -1.02 3.12
C LEU A 91 -3.71 -2.27 2.24
N THR A 92 -4.18 -3.44 2.67
CA THR A 92 -4.14 -4.67 1.87
C THR A 92 -5.54 -5.09 1.43
N ALA A 93 -6.46 -5.46 2.33
CA ALA A 93 -7.80 -5.91 1.92
C ALA A 93 -8.55 -4.82 1.13
N GLY A 94 -8.63 -3.59 1.64
CA GLY A 94 -9.26 -2.47 0.93
C GLY A 94 -8.64 -2.22 -0.45
N PHE A 95 -7.33 -2.36 -0.59
CA PHE A 95 -6.61 -2.11 -1.84
C PHE A 95 -6.66 -3.31 -2.79
N LEU A 96 -6.81 -4.53 -2.28
CA LEU A 96 -7.14 -5.71 -3.07
C LEU A 96 -8.52 -5.55 -3.71
N ALA A 97 -9.48 -4.94 -3.02
CA ALA A 97 -10.77 -4.60 -3.63
C ALA A 97 -10.63 -3.63 -4.82
N ILE A 98 -9.77 -2.61 -4.68
CA ILE A 98 -9.41 -1.71 -5.78
C ILE A 98 -8.80 -2.51 -6.94
N MET A 99 -7.80 -3.33 -6.68
CA MET A 99 -7.17 -4.19 -7.70
C MET A 99 -8.21 -5.08 -8.40
N TYR A 100 -9.07 -5.76 -7.64
CA TYR A 100 -10.10 -6.65 -8.16
C TYR A 100 -11.08 -5.96 -9.09
N TYR A 101 -11.32 -4.67 -8.94
CA TYR A 101 -12.16 -3.92 -9.85
C TYR A 101 -11.36 -3.35 -11.03
N PHE A 102 -10.27 -2.62 -10.75
CA PHE A 102 -9.59 -1.81 -11.76
C PHE A 102 -8.68 -2.60 -12.70
N VAL A 103 -8.01 -3.65 -12.23
CA VAL A 103 -7.14 -4.48 -13.09
C VAL A 103 -7.95 -5.14 -14.21
N PRO A 104 -8.98 -5.97 -13.93
CA PRO A 104 -9.77 -6.58 -15.00
C PRO A 104 -10.50 -5.54 -15.86
N LYS A 105 -11.00 -4.45 -15.24
CA LYS A 105 -11.72 -3.40 -15.96
C LYS A 105 -10.85 -2.68 -16.97
N ARG A 106 -9.60 -2.35 -16.62
CA ARG A 106 -8.66 -1.65 -17.51
C ARG A 106 -8.00 -2.61 -18.51
N ALA A 107 -7.73 -3.85 -18.10
CA ALA A 107 -7.22 -4.88 -18.99
C ALA A 107 -8.26 -5.37 -20.02
N GLU A 108 -9.55 -5.17 -19.73
CA GLU A 108 -10.69 -5.76 -20.47
C GLU A 108 -10.59 -7.29 -20.52
N ARG A 109 -10.27 -7.87 -19.36
CA ARG A 109 -10.10 -9.31 -19.20
C ARG A 109 -10.93 -9.80 -18.03
N PRO A 110 -11.50 -11.02 -18.12
CA PRO A 110 -12.10 -11.64 -16.95
C PRO A 110 -11.03 -11.89 -15.89
N ILE A 111 -11.42 -11.88 -14.61
CA ILE A 111 -10.53 -12.31 -13.53
C ILE A 111 -10.07 -13.74 -13.84
N TYR A 112 -8.78 -13.99 -13.62
CA TYR A 112 -8.16 -15.28 -13.89
C TYR A 112 -8.82 -16.46 -13.17
N SER A 113 -8.94 -16.42 -11.83
CA SER A 113 -9.46 -17.56 -11.07
C SER A 113 -10.41 -17.14 -9.94
N TYR A 114 -11.69 -17.47 -10.12
CA TYR A 114 -12.69 -17.31 -9.06
C TYR A 114 -12.44 -18.24 -7.86
N ARG A 115 -11.95 -19.47 -8.08
CA ARG A 115 -11.61 -20.38 -6.98
C ARG A 115 -10.47 -19.84 -6.13
N LEU A 116 -9.45 -19.28 -6.78
CA LEU A 116 -8.36 -18.60 -6.07
C LEU A 116 -8.89 -17.40 -5.30
N SER A 117 -9.85 -16.66 -5.87
CA SER A 117 -10.55 -15.55 -5.21
C SER A 117 -11.22 -15.96 -3.89
N ILE A 118 -11.82 -17.16 -3.82
CA ILE A 118 -12.39 -17.71 -2.58
C ILE A 118 -11.30 -18.08 -1.60
N VAL A 119 -10.34 -18.91 -2.03
CA VAL A 119 -9.30 -19.47 -1.14
C VAL A 119 -8.46 -18.35 -0.54
N HIS A 120 -7.97 -17.44 -1.37
CA HIS A 120 -7.10 -16.37 -0.89
C HIS A 120 -7.86 -15.35 -0.03
N PHE A 121 -9.15 -15.09 -0.30
CA PHE A 121 -9.95 -14.19 0.55
C PHE A 121 -10.08 -14.75 1.96
N TRP A 122 -10.61 -15.97 2.11
CA TRP A 122 -10.87 -16.54 3.43
C TRP A 122 -9.58 -16.81 4.21
N SER A 123 -8.55 -17.33 3.55
CA SER A 123 -7.27 -17.57 4.21
C SER A 123 -6.56 -16.26 4.58
N LEU A 124 -6.60 -15.22 3.74
CA LEU A 124 -6.00 -13.94 4.06
C LEU A 124 -6.70 -13.27 5.25
N ILE A 125 -8.02 -13.13 5.19
CA ILE A 125 -8.80 -12.46 6.24
C ILE A 125 -8.69 -13.18 7.60
N PHE A 126 -8.59 -14.51 7.60
CA PHE A 126 -8.39 -15.28 8.83
C PHE A 126 -6.96 -15.16 9.37
N LEU A 127 -5.94 -15.36 8.51
CA LEU A 127 -4.55 -15.44 8.97
C LEU A 127 -3.98 -14.08 9.37
N TYR A 128 -4.37 -12.98 8.71
CA TYR A 128 -3.79 -11.65 8.95
C TYR A 128 -3.95 -11.19 10.41
N ILE A 129 -5.08 -11.53 11.05
CA ILE A 129 -5.38 -11.15 12.43
C ILE A 129 -4.29 -11.60 13.42
N TRP A 130 -3.65 -12.73 13.14
CA TRP A 130 -2.67 -13.36 14.03
C TRP A 130 -1.25 -12.82 13.89
N ALA A 131 -0.96 -12.05 12.84
CA ALA A 131 0.41 -11.66 12.50
C ALA A 131 0.94 -10.48 13.33
N GLY A 132 0.14 -9.86 14.20
CA GLY A 132 0.56 -8.76 15.09
C GLY A 132 1.87 -9.00 15.87
N PRO A 133 2.08 -10.16 16.53
CA PRO A 133 3.27 -10.42 17.34
C PRO A 133 4.60 -10.44 16.57
N HIS A 134 4.62 -10.44 15.23
CA HIS A 134 5.87 -10.37 14.47
C HIS A 134 6.62 -9.03 14.61
N HIS A 135 5.94 -8.01 15.15
CA HIS A 135 6.53 -6.73 15.51
C HIS A 135 7.17 -6.75 16.90
N LEU A 136 7.03 -7.85 17.63
CA LEU A 136 7.37 -7.97 19.04
C LEU A 136 8.34 -9.12 19.30
N HIS A 137 9.12 -9.52 18.29
CA HIS A 137 10.14 -10.55 18.44
C HIS A 137 11.28 -10.09 19.34
N TYR A 138 11.73 -10.99 20.22
CA TYR A 138 12.78 -10.72 21.21
C TYR A 138 12.48 -9.51 22.12
N THR A 139 11.19 -9.24 22.36
CA THR A 139 10.71 -8.24 23.33
C THR A 139 10.23 -8.93 24.61
N ALA A 140 9.64 -8.15 25.53
CA ALA A 140 8.99 -8.67 26.74
C ALA A 140 7.70 -9.49 26.46
N LEU A 141 7.20 -9.52 25.21
CA LEU A 141 6.05 -10.36 24.85
C LEU A 141 6.39 -11.85 25.04
N PRO A 142 5.52 -12.68 25.65
CA PRO A 142 5.76 -14.10 25.82
C PRO A 142 6.12 -14.83 24.53
N ASP A 143 7.08 -15.75 24.64
CA ASP A 143 7.63 -16.46 23.48
C ASP A 143 6.58 -17.22 22.65
N TRP A 144 5.56 -17.78 23.30
CA TRP A 144 4.48 -18.48 22.61
C TRP A 144 3.70 -17.55 21.67
N ALA A 145 3.46 -16.30 22.08
CA ALA A 145 2.73 -15.32 21.28
C ALA A 145 3.60 -14.83 20.11
N GLN A 146 4.90 -14.63 20.35
CA GLN A 146 5.84 -14.32 19.29
C GLN A 146 5.90 -15.45 18.24
N THR A 147 6.03 -16.70 18.67
CA THR A 147 6.09 -17.85 17.76
C THR A 147 4.79 -18.01 16.97
N LEU A 148 3.63 -17.76 17.60
CA LEU A 148 2.34 -17.74 16.92
C LEU A 148 2.33 -16.69 15.80
N GLY A 149 2.73 -15.45 16.10
CA GLY A 149 2.82 -14.39 15.09
C GLY A 149 3.73 -14.75 13.93
N MET A 150 4.93 -15.28 14.21
CA MET A 150 5.87 -15.77 13.19
C MET A 150 5.23 -16.86 12.31
N THR A 151 4.63 -17.89 12.90
CA THR A 151 4.03 -19.01 12.15
C THR A 151 2.92 -18.52 11.23
N PHE A 152 2.01 -17.70 11.75
CA PHE A 152 0.90 -17.17 10.96
C PHE A 152 1.37 -16.18 9.88
N SER A 153 2.40 -15.36 10.14
CA SER A 153 3.01 -14.49 9.13
C SER A 153 3.66 -15.28 7.99
N VAL A 154 4.32 -16.40 8.27
CA VAL A 154 4.85 -17.30 7.23
C VAL A 154 3.73 -17.92 6.41
N MET A 155 2.66 -18.40 7.06
CA MET A 155 1.48 -18.94 6.35
C MET A 155 0.76 -17.87 5.52
N LEU A 156 0.73 -16.62 5.98
CA LEU A 156 0.09 -15.47 5.33
C LEU A 156 0.71 -15.13 3.96
N TRP A 157 1.93 -15.61 3.68
CA TRP A 157 2.57 -15.47 2.38
C TRP A 157 1.69 -16.00 1.23
N MET A 158 1.16 -17.22 1.37
CA MET A 158 0.41 -17.89 0.30
C MET A 158 -0.92 -17.19 -0.05
N PRO A 159 -1.80 -16.83 0.91
CA PRO A 159 -3.00 -16.03 0.61
C PRO A 159 -2.67 -14.68 -0.05
N SER A 160 -1.60 -14.03 0.42
CA SER A 160 -1.19 -12.73 -0.10
C SER A 160 -0.78 -12.86 -1.56
N TRP A 161 0.08 -13.83 -1.88
CA TRP A 161 0.44 -14.14 -3.26
C TRP A 161 -0.74 -14.65 -4.09
N GLY A 162 -1.77 -15.24 -3.49
CA GLY A 162 -3.03 -15.52 -4.17
C GLY A 162 -3.66 -14.26 -4.78
N GLY A 163 -3.58 -13.12 -4.10
CA GLY A 163 -4.00 -11.82 -4.64
C GLY A 163 -3.12 -11.36 -5.81
N MET A 164 -1.79 -11.45 -5.65
CA MET A 164 -0.83 -11.11 -6.70
C MET A 164 -1.05 -11.94 -7.97
N ILE A 165 -1.11 -13.27 -7.81
CA ILE A 165 -1.30 -14.22 -8.91
C ILE A 165 -2.62 -13.93 -9.62
N ASN A 166 -3.71 -13.71 -8.89
CA ASN A 166 -5.00 -13.45 -9.52
C ASN A 166 -5.00 -12.10 -10.27
N GLY A 167 -4.34 -11.07 -9.72
CA GLY A 167 -4.15 -9.79 -10.39
C GLY A 167 -3.30 -9.88 -11.65
N LEU A 168 -2.10 -10.48 -11.58
CA LEU A 168 -1.17 -10.58 -12.70
C LEU A 168 -1.66 -11.55 -13.79
N MET A 169 -2.18 -12.71 -13.40
CA MET A 169 -2.65 -13.71 -14.38
C MET A 169 -3.91 -13.25 -15.12
N THR A 170 -4.66 -12.28 -14.59
CA THR A 170 -5.76 -11.62 -15.32
C THR A 170 -5.25 -10.90 -16.58
N LEU A 171 -3.97 -10.51 -16.63
CA LEU A 171 -3.35 -9.94 -17.83
C LEU A 171 -2.85 -10.98 -18.83
N SER A 172 -3.01 -12.28 -18.57
CA SER A 172 -2.56 -13.33 -19.50
C SER A 172 -3.16 -13.12 -20.89
N GLY A 173 -2.28 -12.95 -21.89
CA GLY A 173 -2.67 -12.62 -23.26
C GLY A 173 -2.91 -11.14 -23.55
N ALA A 174 -2.72 -10.24 -22.59
CA ALA A 174 -2.82 -8.78 -22.72
C ALA A 174 -1.55 -8.04 -22.25
N TRP A 175 -0.42 -8.74 -22.13
CA TRP A 175 0.86 -8.18 -21.71
C TRP A 175 1.41 -7.12 -22.66
N ASP A 176 1.03 -7.18 -23.94
CA ASP A 176 1.33 -6.17 -24.96
C ASP A 176 0.76 -4.80 -24.60
N LYS A 177 -0.41 -4.75 -23.93
CA LYS A 177 -1.02 -3.50 -23.45
C LYS A 177 -0.13 -2.73 -22.46
N LEU A 178 0.83 -3.37 -21.79
CA LEU A 178 1.74 -2.65 -20.88
C LEU A 178 2.68 -1.68 -21.60
N ARG A 179 2.91 -1.89 -22.90
CA ARG A 179 3.73 -0.98 -23.72
C ARG A 179 2.96 0.27 -24.12
N THR A 180 1.64 0.16 -24.27
CA THR A 180 0.77 1.21 -24.82
C THR A 180 -0.06 1.93 -23.76
N ASP A 181 -0.42 1.25 -22.67
CA ASP A 181 -1.27 1.78 -21.61
C ASP A 181 -0.49 2.00 -20.30
N PRO A 182 -0.08 3.25 -20.00
CA PRO A 182 0.67 3.55 -18.79
C PRO A 182 -0.17 3.44 -17.51
N VAL A 183 -1.51 3.48 -17.59
CA VAL A 183 -2.39 3.27 -16.43
C VAL A 183 -2.35 1.79 -16.04
N LEU A 184 -2.48 0.89 -17.02
CA LEU A 184 -2.38 -0.54 -16.79
C LEU A 184 -0.98 -0.92 -16.32
N LYS A 185 0.07 -0.31 -16.89
CA LYS A 185 1.45 -0.45 -16.42
C LYS A 185 1.59 -0.12 -14.93
N MET A 186 1.01 0.98 -14.46
CA MET A 186 1.00 1.38 -13.05
C MET A 186 0.31 0.33 -12.17
N LEU A 187 -0.89 -0.12 -12.57
CA LEU A 187 -1.64 -1.16 -11.83
C LEU A 187 -0.86 -2.48 -11.73
N VAL A 188 -0.20 -2.91 -12.80
CA VAL A 188 0.57 -4.16 -12.81
C VAL A 188 1.81 -4.06 -11.93
N VAL A 189 2.54 -2.94 -12.03
CA VAL A 189 3.71 -2.71 -11.17
C VAL A 189 3.28 -2.61 -9.70
N SER A 190 2.08 -2.10 -9.42
CA SER A 190 1.56 -2.12 -8.05
C SER A 190 1.39 -3.53 -7.51
N VAL A 191 0.82 -4.43 -8.31
CA VAL A 191 0.65 -5.84 -7.92
C VAL A 191 2.01 -6.53 -7.77
N ALA A 192 3.03 -6.14 -8.53
CA ALA A 192 4.39 -6.64 -8.35
C ALA A 192 5.01 -6.20 -7.01
N PHE A 193 4.91 -4.91 -6.65
CA PHE A 193 5.36 -4.42 -5.32
C PHE A 193 4.55 -5.01 -4.17
N TYR A 194 3.26 -5.29 -4.38
CA TYR A 194 2.45 -6.05 -3.44
C TYR A 194 3.02 -7.45 -3.21
N GLY A 195 3.31 -8.19 -4.29
CA GLY A 195 3.93 -9.50 -4.20
C GLY A 195 5.29 -9.49 -3.49
N MET A 196 6.11 -8.50 -3.83
CA MET A 196 7.43 -8.29 -3.23
C MET A 196 7.34 -8.00 -1.72
N SER A 197 6.53 -7.01 -1.31
CA SER A 197 6.37 -6.64 0.09
C SER A 197 5.67 -7.75 0.90
N THR A 198 4.71 -8.46 0.31
CA THR A 198 4.07 -9.62 0.97
C THR A 198 4.87 -10.92 0.93
N PHE A 199 6.07 -10.89 0.33
CA PHE A 199 7.11 -11.88 0.54
C PHE A 199 8.13 -11.43 1.59
N GLU A 200 8.57 -10.17 1.50
CA GLU A 200 9.50 -9.55 2.44
C GLU A 200 8.95 -9.54 3.88
N GLY A 201 7.66 -9.24 4.07
CA GLY A 201 7.03 -9.25 5.39
C GLY A 201 7.12 -10.61 6.09
N PRO A 202 6.66 -11.71 5.48
CA PRO A 202 6.86 -13.06 6.00
C PRO A 202 8.33 -13.41 6.26
N LEU A 203 9.26 -13.00 5.40
CA LEU A 203 10.69 -13.19 5.62
C LEU A 203 11.16 -12.47 6.90
N MET A 204 10.80 -11.19 7.07
CA MET A 204 11.14 -10.38 8.25
C MET A 204 10.39 -10.81 9.52
N SER A 205 9.32 -11.60 9.39
CA SER A 205 8.61 -12.19 10.54
C SER A 205 9.31 -13.43 11.11
N ILE A 206 10.32 -13.97 10.42
CA ILE A 206 11.14 -15.05 10.96
C ILE A 206 12.03 -14.46 12.06
N LYS A 207 11.93 -14.96 13.29
CA LYS A 207 12.70 -14.44 14.45
C LYS A 207 14.17 -14.17 14.09
N ALA A 208 14.87 -15.11 13.46
CA ALA A 208 16.28 -14.95 13.09
C ALA A 208 16.54 -13.74 12.15
N VAL A 209 15.66 -13.51 11.17
CA VAL A 209 15.74 -12.34 10.26
C VAL A 209 15.35 -11.08 11.01
N ASN A 210 14.27 -11.15 11.80
CA ASN A 210 13.80 -10.03 12.61
C ASN A 210 14.88 -9.54 13.58
N GLY A 211 15.68 -10.45 14.14
CA GLY A 211 16.80 -10.09 14.99
C GLY A 211 17.75 -9.08 14.33
N LEU A 212 17.88 -9.12 12.99
CA LEU A 212 18.64 -8.12 12.22
C LEU A 212 17.77 -6.93 11.79
N SER A 213 16.55 -7.16 11.33
CA SER A 213 15.72 -6.12 10.71
C SER A 213 14.98 -5.21 11.70
N HIS A 214 14.81 -5.66 12.95
CA HIS A 214 14.06 -4.92 13.96
C HIS A 214 14.81 -3.65 14.38
N TYR A 215 14.08 -2.55 14.53
CA TYR A 215 14.59 -1.21 14.79
C TYR A 215 15.51 -0.60 13.71
N THR A 216 15.75 -1.28 12.59
CA THR A 216 16.55 -0.74 11.48
C THR A 216 15.68 -0.12 10.39
N ASP A 217 16.33 0.64 9.50
CA ASP A 217 15.74 1.21 8.30
C ASP A 217 15.18 0.14 7.33
N TRP A 218 15.50 -1.14 7.52
CA TRP A 218 14.88 -2.22 6.73
C TRP A 218 13.36 -2.21 6.94
N THR A 219 12.89 -2.01 8.18
CA THR A 219 11.45 -1.87 8.45
C THR A 219 10.84 -0.69 7.68
N VAL A 220 11.56 0.43 7.57
CA VAL A 220 11.12 1.60 6.79
C VAL A 220 11.08 1.30 5.30
N GLY A 221 12.08 0.55 4.78
CA GLY A 221 12.13 0.08 3.39
C GLY A 221 10.96 -0.83 3.05
N HIS A 222 10.65 -1.79 3.92
CA HIS A 222 9.50 -2.68 3.80
C HIS A 222 8.17 -1.91 3.79
N VAL A 223 8.01 -0.94 4.71
CA VAL A 223 6.82 -0.10 4.75
C VAL A 223 6.66 0.68 3.44
N HIS A 224 7.73 1.30 2.92
CA HIS A 224 7.64 2.12 1.72
C HIS A 224 7.57 1.30 0.42
N SER A 225 8.05 0.05 0.41
CA SER A 225 7.83 -0.87 -0.71
C SER A 225 6.34 -1.17 -0.87
N GLY A 226 5.62 -1.42 0.23
CA GLY A 226 4.17 -1.55 0.24
C GLY A 226 3.42 -0.22 0.04
N ALA A 227 3.81 0.83 0.73
CA ALA A 227 3.07 2.10 0.72
C ALA A 227 3.18 2.84 -0.62
N LEU A 228 4.40 2.98 -1.17
CA LEU A 228 4.60 3.69 -2.43
C LEU A 228 4.36 2.75 -3.63
N GLY A 229 4.93 1.54 -3.54
CA GLY A 229 4.89 0.58 -4.63
C GLY A 229 3.53 -0.08 -4.83
N TRP A 230 2.82 -0.45 -3.76
CA TRP A 230 1.51 -1.11 -3.86
C TRP A 230 0.35 -0.13 -3.68
N VAL A 231 0.22 0.46 -2.48
CA VAL A 231 -0.93 1.28 -2.06
C VAL A 231 -1.08 2.50 -2.98
N ALA A 232 -0.03 3.30 -3.12
CA ALA A 232 -0.11 4.51 -3.92
C ALA A 232 -0.32 4.19 -5.41
N TYR A 233 0.42 3.24 -5.99
CA TYR A 233 0.28 2.91 -7.42
C TYR A 233 -1.08 2.32 -7.80
N VAL A 234 -1.66 1.43 -6.99
CA VAL A 234 -3.00 0.90 -7.31
C VAL A 234 -4.05 2.01 -7.21
N SER A 235 -3.90 2.92 -6.23
CA SER A 235 -4.73 4.12 -6.11
C SER A 235 -4.55 5.08 -7.27
N PHE A 236 -3.32 5.34 -7.71
CA PHE A 236 -3.04 6.20 -8.87
C PHE A 236 -3.67 5.61 -10.13
N GLY A 237 -3.49 4.31 -10.37
CA GLY A 237 -4.13 3.62 -11.48
C GLY A 237 -5.67 3.71 -11.41
N ALA A 238 -6.25 3.50 -10.24
CA ALA A 238 -7.69 3.63 -10.01
C ALA A 238 -8.19 5.06 -10.25
N LEU A 239 -7.49 6.08 -9.77
CA LEU A 239 -7.83 7.50 -9.98
C LEU A 239 -7.73 7.90 -11.46
N TYR A 240 -6.71 7.43 -12.17
CA TYR A 240 -6.59 7.62 -13.61
C TYR A 240 -7.72 6.95 -14.40
N CYS A 241 -8.27 5.86 -13.90
CA CYS A 241 -9.48 5.25 -14.44
C CYS A 241 -10.74 6.03 -14.07
N LEU A 242 -10.95 6.33 -12.78
CA LEU A 242 -12.17 6.93 -12.25
C LEU A 242 -12.40 8.36 -12.72
N THR A 243 -11.35 9.18 -12.78
CA THR A 243 -11.50 10.61 -13.06
C THR A 243 -12.20 10.90 -14.38
N PRO A 244 -11.80 10.33 -15.53
CA PRO A 244 -12.58 10.55 -16.75
C PRO A 244 -14.00 9.98 -16.68
N TRP A 245 -14.24 8.89 -15.95
CA TRP A 245 -15.58 8.30 -15.83
C TRP A 245 -16.54 9.15 -14.99
N LEU A 246 -16.07 9.71 -13.89
CA LEU A 246 -16.89 10.52 -12.99
C LEU A 246 -17.17 11.92 -13.54
N TRP A 247 -16.27 12.45 -14.37
CA TRP A 247 -16.40 13.77 -15.02
C TRP A 247 -16.88 13.69 -16.47
N ASP A 248 -17.37 12.53 -16.91
CA ASP A 248 -17.88 12.28 -18.28
C ASP A 248 -16.92 12.78 -19.38
N ARG A 249 -15.64 12.41 -19.25
CA ARG A 249 -14.58 12.73 -20.22
C ARG A 249 -14.23 11.51 -21.04
N LYS A 250 -13.97 11.71 -22.34
CA LYS A 250 -13.56 10.65 -23.28
C LYS A 250 -12.27 9.93 -22.83
N GLY A 251 -11.41 10.62 -22.09
CA GLY A 251 -10.16 10.08 -21.57
C GLY A 251 -9.44 11.09 -20.69
N LEU A 252 -8.23 10.74 -20.26
CA LEU A 252 -7.34 11.65 -19.54
C LEU A 252 -6.78 12.71 -20.48
N TYR A 253 -6.43 13.87 -19.91
CA TYR A 253 -5.78 14.97 -20.62
C TYR A 253 -4.55 14.52 -21.41
N SER A 254 -3.61 13.78 -20.79
CA SER A 254 -2.42 13.26 -21.46
C SER A 254 -1.93 11.94 -20.89
N LEU A 255 -1.88 10.90 -21.74
CA LEU A 255 -1.24 9.62 -21.40
C LEU A 255 0.30 9.73 -21.32
N LYS A 256 0.91 10.70 -22.00
CA LYS A 256 2.35 10.97 -21.88
C LYS A 256 2.71 11.40 -20.46
N LEU A 257 1.87 12.23 -19.83
CA LEU A 257 2.05 12.64 -18.44
C LEU A 257 1.85 11.48 -17.44
N VAL A 258 0.91 10.56 -17.72
CA VAL A 258 0.77 9.33 -16.93
C VAL A 258 2.05 8.49 -17.01
N ASN A 259 2.61 8.31 -18.21
CA ASN A 259 3.86 7.57 -18.37
C ASN A 259 5.06 8.28 -17.72
N MET A 260 5.10 9.61 -17.75
CA MET A 260 6.10 10.40 -17.06
C MET A 260 5.98 10.25 -15.53
N HIS A 261 4.76 10.35 -14.99
CA HIS A 261 4.48 10.07 -13.59
C HIS A 261 4.98 8.68 -13.21
N PHE A 262 4.62 7.65 -13.98
CA PHE A 262 5.08 6.28 -13.76
C PHE A 262 6.60 6.19 -13.62
N TRP A 263 7.37 6.76 -14.55
CA TRP A 263 8.83 6.64 -14.50
C TRP A 263 9.47 7.42 -13.37
N ILE A 264 9.07 8.68 -13.16
CA ILE A 264 9.60 9.53 -12.09
C ILE A 264 9.34 8.87 -10.73
N SER A 265 8.11 8.42 -10.49
CA SER A 265 7.74 7.78 -9.23
C SER A 265 8.39 6.40 -9.07
N THR A 266 8.58 5.63 -10.14
CA THR A 266 9.23 4.30 -10.06
C THR A 266 10.70 4.44 -9.68
N VAL A 267 11.41 5.38 -10.31
CA VAL A 267 12.80 5.68 -9.93
C VAL A 267 12.86 6.15 -8.48
N GLY A 268 11.91 7.00 -8.05
CA GLY A 268 11.78 7.44 -6.68
C GLY A 268 11.62 6.28 -5.68
N ILE A 269 10.73 5.34 -5.96
CA ILE A 269 10.51 4.12 -5.15
C ILE A 269 11.79 3.29 -5.05
N LEU A 270 12.44 3.02 -6.19
CA LEU A 270 13.63 2.17 -6.22
C LEU A 270 14.79 2.79 -5.44
N LEU A 271 15.02 4.11 -5.57
CA LEU A 271 16.00 4.81 -4.75
C LEU A 271 15.67 4.71 -3.26
N TYR A 272 14.40 4.87 -2.90
CA TYR A 272 13.96 4.77 -1.51
C TYR A 272 14.24 3.38 -0.94
N ILE A 273 13.73 2.32 -1.57
CA ILE A 273 13.81 0.95 -1.05
C ILE A 273 15.25 0.48 -1.01
N CYS A 274 16.03 0.70 -2.08
CA CYS A 274 17.44 0.29 -2.11
C CYS A 274 18.24 0.99 -1.01
N ALA A 275 18.04 2.28 -0.76
CA ALA A 275 18.71 2.99 0.32
C ALA A 275 18.35 2.42 1.70
N MET A 276 17.08 2.09 1.93
CA MET A 276 16.58 1.54 3.19
C MET A 276 17.01 0.10 3.44
N TRP A 277 17.15 -0.72 2.41
CA TRP A 277 17.72 -2.06 2.56
C TRP A 277 19.19 -2.01 2.93
N VAL A 278 19.98 -1.21 2.22
CA VAL A 278 21.42 -1.12 2.50
C VAL A 278 21.68 -0.55 3.88
N SER A 279 21.01 0.56 4.23
CA SER A 279 21.11 1.14 5.59
C SER A 279 20.59 0.19 6.66
N GLY A 280 19.46 -0.48 6.43
CA GLY A 280 18.87 -1.41 7.40
C GLY A 280 19.75 -2.62 7.70
N ILE A 281 20.33 -3.24 6.67
CA ILE A 281 21.31 -4.32 6.85
C ILE A 281 22.56 -3.80 7.53
N MET A 282 23.07 -2.64 7.12
CA MET A 282 24.28 -2.04 7.71
C MET A 282 24.08 -1.74 9.20
N GLN A 283 22.97 -1.12 9.60
CA GLN A 283 22.62 -0.90 11.01
C GLN A 283 22.57 -2.21 11.79
N GLY A 284 21.81 -3.19 11.27
CA GLY A 284 21.64 -4.47 11.94
C GLY A 284 22.96 -5.23 12.13
N LEU A 285 23.88 -5.13 11.16
CA LEU A 285 25.22 -5.73 11.23
C LEU A 285 26.14 -4.95 12.18
N MET A 286 26.19 -3.62 12.09
CA MET A 286 27.05 -2.80 12.95
C MET A 286 26.67 -2.93 14.44
N TRP A 287 25.37 -2.97 14.77
CA TRP A 287 24.90 -3.09 16.16
C TRP A 287 25.21 -4.44 16.81
N ARG A 288 25.47 -5.48 16.02
CA ARG A 288 25.82 -6.83 16.51
C ARG A 288 27.25 -7.25 16.16
N ALA A 289 28.07 -6.31 15.69
CA ALA A 289 29.45 -6.59 15.34
C ALA A 289 30.28 -6.70 16.62
N TYR A 290 31.00 -7.82 16.73
CA TYR A 290 31.92 -8.07 17.83
C TYR A 290 33.33 -8.22 17.27
N THR A 291 34.29 -7.59 17.95
CA THR A 291 35.71 -7.80 17.68
C THR A 291 36.14 -9.22 18.07
N GLU A 292 37.34 -9.64 17.65
CA GLU A 292 37.90 -10.95 18.05
C GLU A 292 38.00 -11.14 19.57
N LEU A 293 38.02 -10.04 20.34
CA LEU A 293 38.06 -10.03 21.80
C LEU A 293 36.66 -10.04 22.46
N GLY A 294 35.58 -10.02 21.68
CA GLY A 294 34.20 -10.03 22.19
C GLY A 294 33.64 -8.68 22.62
N PHE A 295 34.33 -7.56 22.33
CA PHE A 295 33.78 -6.21 22.51
C PHE A 295 32.94 -5.79 21.32
N LEU A 296 31.93 -4.94 21.53
CA LEU A 296 31.19 -4.29 20.45
C LEU A 296 32.15 -3.46 19.60
N GLU A 297 32.15 -3.71 18.29
CA GLU A 297 33.09 -3.12 17.33
C GLU A 297 32.75 -1.66 17.02
N TYR A 298 31.46 -1.33 16.90
CA TYR A 298 30.99 0.02 16.57
C TYR A 298 30.22 0.63 17.73
N SER A 299 30.47 1.91 17.99
CA SER A 299 29.59 2.75 18.79
C SER A 299 28.30 3.06 18.00
N PHE A 300 27.23 3.40 18.73
CA PHE A 300 25.97 3.78 18.08
C PHE A 300 26.11 5.03 17.19
N VAL A 301 26.95 6.00 17.60
CA VAL A 301 27.17 7.24 16.84
C VAL A 301 27.84 6.98 15.50
N GLU A 302 28.77 6.04 15.42
CA GLU A 302 29.38 5.64 14.14
C GLU A 302 28.35 5.03 13.19
N THR A 303 27.44 4.22 13.72
CA THR A 303 26.32 3.69 12.92
C THR A 303 25.44 4.82 12.41
N VAL A 304 25.07 5.80 13.25
CA VAL A 304 24.28 6.96 12.83
C VAL A 304 24.99 7.78 11.74
N ALA A 305 26.29 8.03 11.89
CA ALA A 305 27.08 8.75 10.91
C ALA A 305 27.13 8.02 9.56
N ALA A 306 27.28 6.69 9.58
CA ALA A 306 27.25 5.86 8.38
C ALA A 306 25.91 5.94 7.62
N MET A 307 24.81 6.30 8.28
CA MET A 307 23.48 6.37 7.66
C MET A 307 23.23 7.62 6.81
N GLN A 308 24.03 8.67 6.98
CA GLN A 308 23.78 9.97 6.36
C GLN A 308 23.59 9.89 4.83
N PRO A 309 24.43 9.17 4.05
CA PRO A 309 24.25 9.07 2.60
C PRO A 309 22.92 8.42 2.22
N TYR A 310 22.50 7.39 2.96
CA TYR A 310 21.24 6.67 2.69
C TYR A 310 20.02 7.54 3.00
N TYR A 311 20.08 8.39 4.01
CA TYR A 311 19.02 9.36 4.29
C TYR A 311 18.86 10.41 3.19
N ILE A 312 19.97 10.85 2.59
CA ILE A 312 19.94 11.75 1.43
C ILE A 312 19.30 11.05 0.23
N ILE A 313 19.72 9.81 -0.09
CA ILE A 313 19.15 9.04 -1.21
C ILE A 313 17.66 8.80 -0.99
N ARG A 314 17.25 8.44 0.24
CA ARG A 314 15.84 8.30 0.62
C ARG A 314 15.05 9.58 0.36
N ALA A 315 15.58 10.73 0.81
CA ALA A 315 14.92 12.01 0.63
C ALA A 315 14.76 12.35 -0.86
N VAL A 316 15.80 12.14 -1.67
CA VAL A 316 15.74 12.33 -3.14
C VAL A 316 14.70 11.40 -3.77
N GLY A 317 14.68 10.12 -3.38
CA GLY A 317 13.68 9.15 -3.87
C GLY A 317 12.24 9.57 -3.52
N GLY A 318 12.01 10.03 -2.29
CA GLY A 318 10.73 10.58 -1.85
C GLY A 318 10.32 11.84 -2.62
N LEU A 319 11.27 12.75 -2.88
CA LEU A 319 11.02 13.97 -3.67
C LEU A 319 10.63 13.66 -5.12
N LEU A 320 11.27 12.67 -5.76
CA LEU A 320 10.87 12.20 -7.08
C LEU A 320 9.44 11.64 -7.05
N PHE A 321 9.11 10.84 -6.03
CA PHE A 321 7.75 10.31 -5.89
C PHE A 321 6.70 11.42 -5.76
N ILE A 322 6.98 12.44 -4.96
CA ILE A 322 6.12 13.62 -4.81
C ILE A 322 6.02 14.39 -6.14
N ALA A 323 7.14 14.61 -6.84
CA ALA A 323 7.14 15.26 -8.14
C ALA A 323 6.26 14.50 -9.15
N GLY A 324 6.34 13.17 -9.18
CA GLY A 324 5.44 12.33 -9.96
C GLY A 324 3.96 12.51 -9.56
N SER A 325 3.67 12.58 -8.27
CA SER A 325 2.32 12.82 -7.77
C SER A 325 1.77 14.20 -8.17
N LEU A 326 2.62 15.23 -8.21
CA LEU A 326 2.25 16.56 -8.71
C LEU A 326 1.91 16.52 -10.21
N VAL A 327 2.63 15.72 -11.01
CA VAL A 327 2.29 15.46 -12.42
C VAL A 327 0.91 14.81 -12.54
N MET A 328 0.58 13.86 -11.65
CA MET A 328 -0.78 13.29 -11.59
C MET A 328 -1.83 14.37 -11.32
N ILE A 329 -1.64 15.16 -10.26
CA ILE A 329 -2.59 16.21 -9.87
C ILE A 329 -2.85 17.15 -11.04
N TYR A 330 -1.80 17.61 -11.71
CA TYR A 330 -1.93 18.46 -12.89
C TYR A 330 -2.71 17.78 -14.02
N ASN A 331 -2.40 16.52 -14.35
CA ASN A 331 -3.09 15.79 -15.41
C ASN A 331 -4.57 15.56 -15.10
N LEU A 332 -4.90 15.19 -13.86
CA LEU A 332 -6.28 14.98 -13.41
C LEU A 332 -7.04 16.31 -13.40
N TRP A 333 -6.43 17.38 -12.91
CA TRP A 333 -7.03 18.72 -12.91
C TRP A 333 -7.36 19.20 -14.34
N ARG A 334 -6.42 19.07 -15.28
CA ARG A 334 -6.67 19.40 -16.70
C ARG A 334 -7.77 18.54 -17.32
N THR A 335 -7.85 17.27 -16.94
CA THR A 335 -8.93 16.35 -17.37
C THR A 335 -10.29 16.82 -16.87
N ILE A 336 -10.39 17.19 -15.59
CA ILE A 336 -11.62 17.70 -14.97
C ILE A 336 -12.11 18.96 -15.69
N LEU A 337 -11.20 19.87 -16.05
CA LEU A 337 -11.53 21.09 -16.80
C LEU A 337 -11.97 20.82 -18.25
N GLY A 338 -11.81 19.60 -18.76
CA GLY A 338 -12.24 19.22 -20.11
C GLY A 338 -11.24 19.53 -21.20
N HIS A 339 -10.03 19.97 -20.85
CA HIS A 339 -8.96 20.16 -21.83
C HIS A 339 -8.55 18.80 -22.40
N SER A 340 -8.25 18.78 -23.69
CA SER A 340 -7.55 17.66 -24.34
C SER A 340 -6.15 18.13 -24.76
N ALA A 341 -5.11 17.35 -24.49
CA ALA A 341 -3.77 17.68 -24.99
C ALA A 341 -3.69 17.64 -26.54
N ASN A 342 -4.70 17.06 -27.20
CA ASN A 342 -4.87 17.02 -28.64
C ASN A 342 -5.94 18.01 -29.16
N GLU A 343 -6.46 18.92 -28.34
CA GLU A 343 -7.22 20.06 -28.88
C GLU A 343 -6.29 20.92 -29.71
N ALA A 344 -6.68 21.18 -30.96
CA ALA A 344 -5.87 21.92 -31.91
C ALA A 344 -5.58 23.32 -31.37
N THR A 345 -4.32 23.58 -31.01
CA THR A 345 -3.82 24.94 -30.90
C THR A 345 -3.88 25.59 -32.29
N PRO A 346 -4.01 26.92 -32.41
CA PRO A 346 -3.96 27.61 -33.70
C PRO A 346 -2.74 27.19 -34.53
N GLU A 347 -1.61 26.95 -33.86
CA GLU A 347 -0.36 26.45 -34.43
C GLU A 347 -0.48 25.04 -35.04
N ASN A 348 -1.27 24.15 -34.44
CA ASN A 348 -1.55 22.81 -35.00
C ASN A 348 -2.56 22.87 -36.16
N ILE A 349 -3.42 23.88 -36.20
CA ILE A 349 -4.31 24.15 -37.33
C ILE A 349 -3.49 24.69 -38.50
N ASP A 350 -2.61 25.65 -38.26
CA ASP A 350 -1.73 26.22 -39.29
C ASP A 350 -0.76 25.18 -39.85
N ASN A 351 -0.22 24.29 -39.00
CA ASN A 351 0.61 23.16 -39.45
C ASN A 351 -0.18 22.10 -40.22
N ALA A 352 -1.43 21.82 -39.83
CA ALA A 352 -2.30 20.91 -40.57
C ALA A 352 -2.73 21.49 -41.93
N ILE A 353 -3.01 22.79 -41.98
CA ILE A 353 -3.31 23.53 -43.23
C ILE A 353 -2.06 23.59 -44.12
N ALA A 354 -0.88 23.81 -43.55
CA ALA A 354 0.38 23.82 -44.29
C ALA A 354 0.72 22.44 -44.86
N ALA A 355 0.54 21.36 -44.09
CA ALA A 355 0.72 19.99 -44.57
C ALA A 355 -0.27 19.64 -45.70
N GLN A 356 -1.53 20.05 -45.55
CA GLN A 356 -2.56 19.83 -46.56
C GLN A 356 -2.36 20.68 -47.83
N ALA A 357 -1.70 21.84 -47.71
CA ALA A 357 -1.30 22.69 -48.84
C ALA A 357 -0.04 22.18 -49.56
N LEU A 358 0.79 21.37 -48.90
CA LEU A 358 2.00 20.76 -49.46
C LEU A 358 1.74 19.39 -50.11
N GLY A 359 0.52 18.85 -49.99
CA GLY A 359 0.11 17.62 -50.68
C GLY A 359 0.71 16.34 -50.11
N GLU A 360 1.08 16.33 -48.82
CA GLU A 360 1.42 15.11 -48.07
C GLU A 360 0.20 14.44 -47.43
#